data_AF-A0A0A2SPI6-F1
#
_entry.id   AF-A0A0A2SPI6-F1
#
_cell.length_a   1.000
_cell.length_b   1.000
_cell.length_c   1.000
_cell.angle_alpha   90.00
_cell.angle_beta   90.00
_cell.angle_gamma   90.00
#
_symmetry.space_group_name_H-M   'P 1'
#
loop_
_entity.id
_entity.type
_entity.pdbx_description
1 polymer ?
#
loop_
_entity_poly.entity_id
_entity_poly.type
_entity_poly.pdbx_seq_one_letter_code
_entity_poly.pdbx_strand_id
1 'polypeptide(L)'
;MIKREQELLEQIARALTIDENISKEARLDLVFSALFEIDKIQKGQTEQLSKDRLEGVNSETATEVLLKHIAATEKTDHSDIQAVRSILKEMIKEPQLFGLSPKTHSFFLPFAVISIVSKGEGAASETDTVLLQKREWITSKVFSTQDLGAKAENAQVFVDALRQGNYTIASKLARWVSEKYSNEKLNPRNKDLGADNLFPLIAYELAHTDIGAPDMAALMHMYDHTAGDTQYATSLMFSGVQNMFNRLSALQKEYPNEDSLQILARMRIEHRDFLSTNDPIKSLEGGLQFKEEDRVNLTGHYKQNKITAFAEKNRDAITANLIVLNTKEASLEDINTLLAVKVQIIKYINCLETNPPEKPKRTYINRLEAANQMLDILQKGGTIQDDIIPAIKAQANIIANNKPGFKELGFLGWIQSFFDKYKPQISKETSETLEAIDSIVDSKKGELPVEELISHPLFSDNQEDEGTHYVP
;
A
#
# COMPACT_ATOMS: atom_id res chain seq x y z
N MET A 1 -10.72 31.24 -5.36
CA MET A 1 -11.18 30.08 -4.57
C MET A 1 -12.68 29.95 -4.76
N ILE A 2 -13.18 28.74 -4.87
CA ILE A 2 -14.63 28.47 -4.90
C ILE A 2 -15.17 28.19 -3.50
N LYS A 3 -16.48 28.35 -3.29
CA LYS A 3 -17.14 28.11 -2.00
C LYS A 3 -16.81 26.73 -1.43
N ARG A 4 -16.75 25.70 -2.27
CA ARG A 4 -16.41 24.35 -1.81
C ARG A 4 -15.00 24.25 -1.24
N GLU A 5 -14.01 24.93 -1.83
CA GLU A 5 -12.64 24.95 -1.30
C GLU A 5 -12.59 25.64 0.06
N GLN A 6 -13.34 26.73 0.24
CA GLN A 6 -13.49 27.38 1.54
C GLN A 6 -14.06 26.41 2.59
N GLU A 7 -15.15 25.69 2.28
CA GLU A 7 -15.73 24.69 3.20
C GLU A 7 -14.70 23.61 3.60
N LEU A 8 -13.83 23.21 2.67
CA LEU A 8 -12.79 22.19 2.92
C LEU A 8 -11.65 22.73 3.79
N LEU A 9 -11.23 24.00 3.59
CA LEU A 9 -10.29 24.67 4.48
C LEU A 9 -10.85 24.83 5.90
N GLU A 10 -12.14 25.14 6.02
CA GLU A 10 -12.84 25.21 7.31
C GLU A 10 -12.91 23.83 7.99
N GLN A 11 -13.06 22.73 7.24
CA GLN A 11 -12.97 21.37 7.79
C GLN A 11 -11.58 21.06 8.35
N ILE A 12 -10.52 21.45 7.65
CA ILE A 12 -9.14 21.31 8.15
C ILE A 12 -8.94 22.15 9.42
N ALA A 13 -9.45 23.39 9.43
CA ALA A 13 -9.39 24.25 10.61
C ALA A 13 -10.12 23.63 11.81
N ARG A 14 -11.28 22.99 11.58
CA ARG A 14 -12.02 22.25 12.63
C ARG A 14 -11.22 21.06 13.17
N ALA A 15 -10.43 20.39 12.34
CA ALA A 15 -9.56 19.30 12.82
C ALA A 15 -8.44 19.79 13.76
N LEU A 16 -8.13 21.09 13.76
CA LEU A 16 -7.15 21.74 14.63
C LEU A 16 -7.77 22.35 15.90
N THR A 17 -9.09 22.34 16.09
CA THR A 17 -9.68 22.94 17.30
C THR A 17 -9.41 22.10 18.54
N ILE A 18 -9.10 22.75 19.67
CA ILE A 18 -8.98 22.10 20.97
C ILE A 18 -10.40 21.83 21.50
N ASP A 19 -11.07 20.87 20.89
CA ASP A 19 -12.36 20.33 21.32
C ASP A 19 -12.16 18.85 21.66
N GLU A 20 -12.23 18.52 22.95
CA GLU A 20 -12.05 17.16 23.46
C GLU A 20 -13.13 16.18 22.96
N ASN A 21 -14.23 16.68 22.39
CA ASN A 21 -15.28 15.84 21.83
C ASN A 21 -14.94 15.28 20.43
N ILE A 22 -13.87 15.77 19.79
CA ILE A 22 -13.45 15.29 18.47
C ILE A 22 -12.32 14.26 18.65
N SER A 23 -12.62 12.99 18.41
CA SER A 23 -11.63 11.91 18.47
C SER A 23 -10.53 12.07 17.42
N LYS A 24 -9.38 11.43 17.65
CA LYS A 24 -8.28 11.36 16.69
C LYS A 24 -8.74 10.91 15.31
N GLU A 25 -9.55 9.86 15.24
CA GLU A 25 -10.05 9.32 13.97
C GLU A 25 -10.94 10.33 13.23
N ALA A 26 -11.80 11.06 13.96
CA ALA A 26 -12.63 12.10 13.37
C ALA A 26 -11.80 13.28 12.84
N ARG A 27 -10.70 13.65 13.52
CA ARG A 27 -9.76 14.67 13.06
C ARG A 27 -9.05 14.23 11.78
N LEU A 28 -8.51 13.02 11.77
CA LEU A 28 -7.87 12.44 10.58
C LEU A 28 -8.84 12.37 9.40
N ASP A 29 -10.11 12.03 9.68
CA ASP A 29 -11.13 11.96 8.65
C ASP A 29 -11.42 13.31 7.99
N LEU A 30 -11.56 14.36 8.80
CA LEU A 30 -11.75 15.73 8.32
C LEU A 30 -10.58 16.16 7.44
N VAL A 31 -9.33 15.90 7.88
CA VAL A 31 -8.12 16.33 7.17
C VAL A 31 -7.97 15.59 5.86
N PHE A 32 -7.92 14.26 5.87
CA PHE A 32 -7.68 13.50 4.65
C PHE A 32 -8.81 13.68 3.64
N SER A 33 -10.08 13.64 4.08
CA SER A 33 -11.22 13.87 3.18
C SER A 33 -11.15 15.25 2.52
N ALA A 34 -10.76 16.29 3.28
CA ALA A 34 -10.60 17.62 2.74
C ALA A 34 -9.45 17.71 1.72
N LEU A 35 -8.30 17.13 2.04
CA LEU A 35 -7.11 17.15 1.16
C LEU A 35 -7.37 16.47 -0.19
N PHE A 36 -7.98 15.27 -0.17
CA PHE A 36 -8.28 14.56 -1.41
C PHE A 36 -9.34 15.28 -2.24
N GLU A 37 -10.34 15.88 -1.61
CA GLU A 37 -11.38 16.64 -2.33
C GLU A 37 -10.81 17.94 -2.93
N ILE A 38 -9.92 18.65 -2.23
CA ILE A 38 -9.21 19.82 -2.77
C ILE A 38 -8.41 19.41 -4.01
N ASP A 39 -7.67 18.30 -3.95
CA ASP A 39 -6.89 17.82 -5.09
C ASP A 39 -7.75 17.52 -6.32
N LYS A 40 -8.95 16.95 -6.15
CA LYS A 40 -9.92 16.74 -7.24
C LYS A 40 -10.34 18.05 -7.88
N ILE A 41 -10.70 19.04 -7.05
CA ILE A 41 -11.10 20.37 -7.52
C ILE A 41 -9.95 21.02 -8.30
N GLN A 42 -8.72 20.94 -7.78
CA GLN A 42 -7.52 21.47 -8.44
C GLN A 42 -7.17 20.74 -9.75
N LYS A 43 -7.53 19.46 -9.87
CA LYS A 43 -7.46 18.71 -11.13
C LYS A 43 -8.55 19.09 -12.14
N GLY A 44 -9.55 19.89 -11.74
CA GLY A 44 -10.68 20.30 -12.57
C GLY A 44 -11.86 19.31 -12.55
N GLN A 45 -11.86 18.34 -11.64
CA GLN A 45 -12.92 17.33 -11.50
C GLN A 45 -14.11 17.91 -10.72
N THR A 46 -14.78 18.88 -11.32
CA THR A 46 -15.88 19.63 -10.69
C THR A 46 -17.26 19.24 -11.19
N GLU A 47 -17.38 18.20 -12.04
CA GLU A 47 -18.66 17.88 -12.71
C GLU A 47 -19.77 17.49 -11.74
N GLN A 48 -19.42 17.03 -10.54
CA GLN A 48 -20.37 16.61 -9.50
C GLN A 48 -20.75 17.75 -8.54
N LEU A 49 -20.16 18.94 -8.68
CA LEU A 49 -20.45 20.08 -7.80
C LEU A 49 -21.68 20.85 -8.29
N SER A 50 -22.53 21.26 -7.34
CA SER A 50 -23.64 22.17 -7.64
C SER A 50 -23.12 23.57 -8.00
N LYS A 51 -23.93 24.34 -8.74
CA LYS A 51 -23.59 25.72 -9.13
C LYS A 51 -23.20 26.59 -7.93
N ASP A 52 -23.97 26.51 -6.84
CA ASP A 52 -23.73 27.26 -5.60
C ASP A 52 -22.37 26.93 -4.96
N ARG A 53 -21.84 25.73 -5.18
CA ARG A 53 -20.52 25.30 -4.68
C ARG A 53 -19.36 25.76 -5.56
N LEU A 54 -19.64 26.15 -6.79
CA LEU A 54 -18.69 26.71 -7.76
C LEU A 54 -18.62 28.23 -7.69
N GLU A 55 -19.47 28.87 -6.90
CA GLU A 55 -19.43 30.32 -6.70
C GLU A 55 -18.06 30.75 -6.17
N GLY A 56 -17.50 31.79 -6.80
CA GLY A 56 -16.25 32.39 -6.36
C GLY A 56 -16.43 33.09 -5.01
N VAL A 57 -15.52 32.82 -4.09
CA VAL A 57 -15.50 33.44 -2.75
C VAL A 57 -14.14 34.10 -2.50
N ASN A 58 -14.10 35.05 -1.57
CA ASN A 58 -12.84 35.67 -1.16
C ASN A 58 -11.96 34.63 -0.44
N SER A 59 -10.83 34.31 -1.05
CA SER A 59 -9.85 33.36 -0.51
C SER A 59 -9.12 33.84 0.74
N GLU A 60 -9.02 35.16 0.95
CA GLU A 60 -8.25 35.76 2.04
C GLU A 60 -8.83 35.36 3.40
N THR A 61 -10.14 35.50 3.58
CA THR A 61 -10.80 35.18 4.86
C THR A 61 -10.61 33.71 5.26
N ALA A 62 -10.81 32.77 4.32
CA ALA A 62 -10.67 31.34 4.61
C ALA A 62 -9.21 30.95 4.91
N THR A 63 -8.27 31.55 4.17
CA THR A 63 -6.84 31.34 4.36
C THR A 63 -6.41 31.86 5.74
N GLU A 64 -6.78 33.10 6.08
CA GLU A 64 -6.50 33.70 7.39
C GLU A 64 -7.07 32.88 8.55
N VAL A 65 -8.28 32.33 8.40
CA VAL A 65 -8.90 31.47 9.41
C VAL A 65 -8.06 30.22 9.65
N LEU A 66 -7.66 29.49 8.60
CA LEU A 66 -6.84 28.29 8.76
C LEU A 66 -5.45 28.63 9.33
N LEU A 67 -4.80 29.67 8.83
CA LEU A 67 -3.51 30.16 9.32
C LEU A 67 -3.57 30.50 10.83
N LYS A 68 -4.65 31.15 11.29
CA LYS A 68 -4.87 31.45 12.70
C LYS A 68 -5.01 30.19 13.55
N HIS A 69 -5.69 29.15 13.07
CA HIS A 69 -5.82 27.88 13.78
C HIS A 69 -4.48 27.12 13.85
N ILE A 70 -3.71 27.11 12.76
CA ILE A 70 -2.35 26.54 12.73
C ILE A 70 -1.46 27.25 13.76
N ALA A 71 -1.47 28.59 13.77
CA ALA A 71 -0.67 29.37 14.71
C ALA A 71 -1.11 29.17 16.17
N ALA A 72 -2.42 29.11 16.43
CA ALA A 72 -2.97 28.90 17.77
C ALA A 72 -2.60 27.54 18.37
N THR A 73 -2.31 26.54 17.53
CA THR A 73 -1.95 25.18 17.95
C THR A 73 -0.44 24.93 17.96
N GLU A 74 0.38 25.97 17.75
CA GLU A 74 1.84 25.82 17.64
C GLU A 74 2.46 25.17 18.89
N LYS A 75 1.98 25.56 20.07
CA LYS A 75 2.52 25.17 21.39
C LYS A 75 1.62 24.19 22.15
N THR A 76 0.71 23.50 21.46
CA THR A 76 -0.16 22.52 22.12
C THR A 76 0.59 21.21 22.36
N ASP A 77 0.38 20.63 23.54
CA ASP A 77 0.84 19.27 23.89
C ASP A 77 -0.21 18.20 23.51
N HIS A 78 -1.31 18.60 22.86
CA HIS A 78 -2.36 17.68 22.44
C HIS A 78 -1.88 16.80 21.28
N SER A 79 -1.58 15.53 21.55
CA SER A 79 -1.01 14.55 20.61
C SER A 79 -1.78 14.45 19.28
N ASP A 80 -3.11 14.48 19.32
CA ASP A 80 -3.91 14.35 18.09
C ASP A 80 -3.81 15.59 17.19
N ILE A 81 -3.70 16.79 17.78
CA ILE A 81 -3.51 18.04 17.03
C ILE A 81 -2.09 18.08 16.47
N GLN A 82 -1.10 17.59 17.21
CA GLN A 82 0.27 17.42 16.71
C GLN A 82 0.28 16.49 15.48
N ALA A 83 -0.43 15.36 15.53
CA ALA A 83 -0.56 14.46 14.39
C ALA A 83 -1.18 15.15 13.15
N VAL A 84 -2.25 15.92 13.33
CA VAL A 84 -2.85 16.70 12.23
C VAL A 84 -1.85 17.70 11.64
N ARG A 85 -1.07 18.39 12.48
CA ARG A 85 -0.04 19.33 12.02
C ARG A 85 1.06 18.62 11.24
N SER A 86 1.56 17.49 11.72
CA SER A 86 2.55 16.68 11.01
C SER A 86 2.04 16.23 9.64
N ILE A 87 0.77 15.82 9.53
CA ILE A 87 0.14 15.51 8.23
C ILE A 87 0.18 16.71 7.30
N LEU A 88 -0.28 17.88 7.75
CA LEU A 88 -0.31 19.09 6.93
C LEU A 88 1.10 19.52 6.50
N LYS A 89 2.08 19.45 7.40
CA LYS A 89 3.49 19.75 7.12
C LYS A 89 4.04 18.87 6.01
N GLU A 90 3.95 17.56 6.19
CA GLU A 90 4.51 16.59 5.26
C GLU A 90 3.76 16.64 3.92
N MET A 91 2.45 16.87 3.93
CA MET A 91 1.67 17.04 2.71
C MET A 91 2.07 18.30 1.92
N ILE A 92 2.29 19.42 2.61
CA ILE A 92 2.77 20.65 1.95
C ILE A 92 4.15 20.42 1.33
N LYS A 93 5.04 19.71 2.05
CA LYS A 93 6.41 19.45 1.62
C LYS A 93 6.45 18.48 0.43
N GLU A 94 5.74 17.36 0.53
CA GLU A 94 5.80 16.24 -0.42
C GLU A 94 4.39 15.66 -0.69
N PRO A 95 3.51 16.39 -1.39
CA PRO A 95 2.11 15.98 -1.59
C PRO A 95 1.97 14.65 -2.35
N GLN A 96 2.99 14.28 -3.12
CA GLN A 96 3.00 13.06 -3.92
C GLN A 96 3.03 11.79 -3.06
N LEU A 97 3.65 11.84 -1.87
CA LEU A 97 3.60 10.73 -0.90
C LEU A 97 2.17 10.44 -0.43
N PHE A 98 1.30 11.44 -0.49
CA PHE A 98 -0.12 11.33 -0.15
C PHE A 98 -1.00 10.93 -1.34
N GLY A 99 -0.44 10.79 -2.53
CA GLY A 99 -1.20 10.58 -3.77
C GLY A 99 -1.90 11.83 -4.27
N LEU A 100 -1.44 13.01 -3.84
CA LEU A 100 -1.96 14.30 -4.27
C LEU A 100 -1.12 14.82 -5.43
N SER A 101 -1.76 15.55 -6.34
CA SER A 101 -1.08 16.13 -7.49
C SER A 101 -0.18 17.30 -7.12
N PRO A 102 0.81 17.65 -7.97
CA PRO A 102 1.61 18.85 -7.81
C PRO A 102 0.79 20.14 -7.71
N LYS A 103 -0.43 20.18 -8.27
CA LYS A 103 -1.32 21.36 -8.16
C LYS A 103 -1.73 21.66 -6.72
N THR A 104 -1.85 20.62 -5.90
CA THR A 104 -2.16 20.76 -4.47
C THR A 104 -1.04 21.49 -3.73
N HIS A 105 0.22 21.30 -4.12
CA HIS A 105 1.33 22.07 -3.57
C HIS A 105 1.14 23.58 -3.78
N SER A 106 0.81 23.99 -5.01
CA SER A 106 0.59 25.39 -5.35
C SER A 106 -0.58 26.00 -4.57
N PHE A 107 -1.65 25.23 -4.37
CA PHE A 107 -2.79 25.66 -3.56
C PHE A 107 -2.40 25.90 -2.10
N PHE A 108 -1.55 25.03 -1.53
CA PHE A 108 -1.13 25.14 -0.13
C PHE A 108 0.14 25.98 0.13
N LEU A 109 0.77 26.52 -0.92
CA LEU A 109 1.97 27.35 -0.78
C LEU A 109 1.81 28.54 0.20
N PRO A 110 0.65 29.25 0.25
CA PRO A 110 0.43 30.32 1.23
C PRO A 110 0.51 29.86 2.70
N PHE A 111 0.34 28.57 2.97
CA PHE A 111 0.33 28.00 4.33
C PHE A 111 1.71 27.50 4.78
N ALA A 112 2.68 27.39 3.87
CA ALA A 112 4.02 26.89 4.16
C ALA A 112 4.83 27.81 5.10
N VAL A 113 4.50 29.10 5.15
CA VAL A 113 5.27 30.14 5.86
C VAL A 113 5.05 30.13 7.38
N ILE A 114 3.91 29.60 7.84
CA ILE A 114 3.61 29.52 9.29
C ILE A 114 4.21 28.23 9.83
N SER A 115 5.39 28.35 10.45
CA SER A 115 6.17 27.31 11.15
C SER A 115 5.35 26.10 11.62
N ILE A 116 5.23 25.11 10.74
CA ILE A 116 5.03 23.71 11.16
C ILE A 116 6.42 23.07 11.34
N VAL A 117 7.36 23.80 11.93
CA VAL A 117 8.70 23.29 12.25
C VAL A 117 8.70 23.00 13.75
N SER A 118 8.45 21.75 14.12
CA SER A 118 8.75 21.28 15.48
C SER A 118 10.25 21.45 15.70
N LYS A 119 10.63 22.15 16.78
CA LYS A 119 12.02 22.18 17.23
C LYS A 119 12.38 20.80 17.76
N GLY A 120 13.11 20.02 16.96
CA GLY A 120 13.93 18.91 17.47
C GLY A 120 13.47 17.49 17.15
N GLU A 121 12.51 17.27 16.26
CA GLU A 121 12.13 15.91 15.84
C GLU A 121 12.91 15.47 14.59
N GLY A 122 13.45 14.24 14.63
CA GLY A 122 14.16 13.66 13.50
C GLY A 122 13.23 13.46 12.31
N ALA A 123 13.47 14.19 11.22
CA ALA A 123 12.58 14.31 10.07
C ALA A 123 12.11 12.97 9.47
N ALA A 124 12.93 11.92 9.52
CA ALA A 124 12.57 10.61 8.97
C ALA A 124 11.46 9.89 9.77
N SER A 125 11.49 9.98 11.11
CA SER A 125 10.53 9.30 11.98
C SER A 125 9.12 9.91 11.90
N GLU A 126 9.03 11.21 11.59
CA GLU A 126 7.76 11.93 11.46
C GLU A 126 7.04 11.55 10.16
N THR A 127 7.77 11.51 9.03
CA THR A 127 7.22 11.10 7.73
C THR A 127 6.67 9.67 7.78
N ASP A 128 7.40 8.71 8.33
CA ASP A 128 6.94 7.31 8.43
C ASP A 128 5.65 7.19 9.25
N THR A 129 5.55 7.94 10.35
CA THR A 129 4.36 7.97 11.21
C THR A 129 3.14 8.52 10.46
N VAL A 130 3.34 9.58 9.69
CA VAL A 130 2.27 10.22 8.90
C VAL A 130 1.78 9.31 7.77
N LEU A 131 2.69 8.62 7.07
CA LEU A 131 2.34 7.67 6.03
C LEU A 131 1.61 6.44 6.59
N LEU A 132 1.97 6.00 7.80
CA LEU A 132 1.23 4.98 8.52
C LEU A 132 -0.21 5.44 8.81
N GLN A 133 -0.41 6.66 9.31
CA GLN A 133 -1.74 7.22 9.57
C GLN A 133 -2.60 7.32 8.31
N LYS A 134 -2.01 7.76 7.18
CA LYS A 134 -2.69 7.75 5.87
C LYS A 134 -3.16 6.34 5.51
N ARG A 135 -2.29 5.33 5.64
CA ARG A 135 -2.61 3.93 5.30
C ARG A 135 -3.73 3.38 6.17
N GLU A 136 -3.71 3.67 7.46
CA GLU A 136 -4.78 3.28 8.39
C GLU A 136 -6.12 3.95 8.03
N TRP A 137 -6.09 5.24 7.70
CA TRP A 137 -7.29 5.94 7.23
C TRP A 137 -7.84 5.31 5.94
N ILE A 138 -7.02 5.06 4.92
CA ILE A 138 -7.46 4.40 3.67
C ILE A 138 -8.06 3.03 3.97
N THR A 139 -7.37 2.22 4.79
CA THR A 139 -7.84 0.90 5.21
C THR A 139 -9.23 0.98 5.84
N SER A 140 -9.45 1.94 6.74
CA SER A 140 -10.73 2.14 7.42
C SER A 140 -11.87 2.49 6.45
N LYS A 141 -11.56 3.28 5.40
CA LYS A 141 -12.52 3.68 4.37
C LYS A 141 -12.84 2.55 3.40
N VAL A 142 -11.85 1.74 3.05
CA VAL A 142 -12.01 0.62 2.12
C VAL A 142 -12.73 -0.56 2.77
N PHE A 143 -12.33 -0.94 3.99
CA PHE A 143 -12.82 -2.16 4.62
C PHE A 143 -13.90 -1.95 5.68
N SER A 144 -14.34 -0.69 5.90
CA SER A 144 -15.42 -0.33 6.84
C SER A 144 -15.21 -0.89 8.25
N THR A 145 -14.50 -0.13 9.08
CA THR A 145 -14.36 -0.31 10.55
C THR A 145 -13.82 -1.64 11.10
N GLN A 146 -13.37 -2.59 10.28
CA GLN A 146 -12.61 -3.76 10.75
C GLN A 146 -11.15 -3.42 11.15
N ASP A 147 -10.85 -2.23 11.67
CA ASP A 147 -9.54 -1.99 12.27
C ASP A 147 -9.52 -2.47 13.72
N LEU A 148 -9.58 -3.79 13.89
CA LEU A 148 -9.43 -4.42 15.18
C LEU A 148 -7.99 -4.35 15.69
N GLY A 149 -7.01 -3.96 14.87
CA GLY A 149 -5.59 -4.14 15.21
C GLY A 149 -5.13 -3.39 16.47
N ALA A 150 -5.58 -2.15 16.67
CA ALA A 150 -5.21 -1.35 17.86
C ALA A 150 -6.08 -1.66 19.09
N LYS A 151 -7.24 -2.31 18.90
CA LYS A 151 -8.21 -2.64 19.96
C LYS A 151 -8.40 -4.15 20.13
N ALA A 152 -7.49 -4.95 19.58
CA ALA A 152 -7.58 -6.39 19.59
C ALA A 152 -7.49 -6.88 21.04
N GLU A 153 -8.45 -7.70 21.46
CA GLU A 153 -8.48 -8.25 22.81
C GLU A 153 -7.32 -9.23 23.06
N ASN A 154 -6.90 -9.94 22.01
CA ASN A 154 -5.87 -10.97 22.07
C ASN A 154 -5.25 -11.24 20.69
N ALA A 155 -4.21 -12.08 20.67
CA ALA A 155 -3.49 -12.43 19.46
C ALA A 155 -4.30 -13.23 18.42
N GLN A 156 -5.41 -13.88 18.80
CA GLN A 156 -6.23 -14.70 17.91
C GLN A 156 -6.81 -13.87 16.76
N VAL A 157 -7.15 -12.61 17.01
CA VAL A 157 -7.65 -11.67 15.98
C VAL A 157 -6.71 -11.59 14.78
N PHE A 158 -5.39 -11.56 15.03
CA PHE A 158 -4.38 -11.47 13.97
C PHE A 158 -4.18 -12.81 13.25
N VAL A 159 -4.31 -13.93 13.98
CA VAL A 159 -4.22 -15.29 13.41
C VAL A 159 -5.42 -15.56 12.49
N ASP A 160 -6.63 -15.19 12.92
CA ASP A 160 -7.83 -15.33 12.11
C ASP A 160 -7.77 -14.44 10.88
N ALA A 161 -7.28 -13.20 11.03
CA ALA A 161 -7.04 -12.30 9.92
C ALA A 161 -6.04 -12.89 8.91
N LEU A 162 -4.94 -13.49 9.38
CA LEU A 162 -3.95 -14.17 8.52
C LEU A 162 -4.62 -15.27 7.69
N ARG A 163 -5.43 -16.13 8.33
CA ARG A 163 -6.14 -17.25 7.67
C ARG A 163 -7.16 -16.81 6.63
N GLN A 164 -7.75 -15.63 6.83
CA GLN A 164 -8.72 -15.03 5.90
C GLN A 164 -8.04 -14.22 4.79
N GLY A 165 -6.70 -14.09 4.80
CA GLY A 165 -5.98 -13.24 3.86
C GLY A 165 -6.14 -11.74 4.14
N ASN A 166 -6.60 -11.37 5.34
CA ASN A 166 -6.67 -9.98 5.80
C ASN A 166 -5.30 -9.54 6.35
N TYR A 167 -4.35 -9.32 5.45
CA TYR A 167 -2.99 -8.95 5.80
C TYR A 167 -2.86 -7.56 6.43
N THR A 168 -3.83 -6.67 6.19
CA THR A 168 -3.81 -5.35 6.81
C THR A 168 -4.01 -5.44 8.32
N ILE A 169 -4.88 -6.35 8.79
CA ILE A 169 -5.01 -6.63 10.21
C ILE A 169 -3.83 -7.50 10.68
N ALA A 170 -3.53 -8.60 9.99
CA ALA A 170 -2.50 -9.56 10.45
C ALA A 170 -1.12 -8.89 10.68
N SER A 171 -0.74 -7.94 9.83
CA SER A 171 0.54 -7.19 9.96
C SER A 171 0.64 -6.34 11.23
N LYS A 172 -0.47 -6.07 11.91
CA LYS A 172 -0.49 -5.25 13.14
C LYS A 172 -0.12 -6.03 14.40
N LEU A 173 0.04 -7.36 14.34
CA LEU A 173 0.39 -8.19 15.50
C LEU A 173 1.62 -7.67 16.25
N ALA A 174 2.73 -7.43 15.55
CA ALA A 174 3.97 -6.99 16.18
C ALA A 174 3.81 -5.63 16.90
N ARG A 175 3.07 -4.70 16.30
CA ARG A 175 2.76 -3.41 16.92
C ARG A 175 1.88 -3.58 18.16
N TRP A 176 0.83 -4.40 18.07
CA TRP A 176 -0.04 -4.70 19.21
C TRP A 176 0.73 -5.33 20.37
N VAL A 177 1.65 -6.26 20.09
CA VAL A 177 2.55 -6.82 21.10
C VAL A 177 3.44 -5.72 21.68
N SER A 178 4.10 -4.92 20.85
CA SER A 178 4.94 -3.81 21.34
C SER A 178 4.17 -2.87 22.26
N GLU A 179 2.98 -2.42 21.87
CA GLU A 179 2.12 -1.53 22.67
C GLU A 179 1.70 -2.17 23.99
N LYS A 180 1.28 -3.44 23.96
CA LYS A 180 0.90 -4.20 25.15
C LYS A 180 2.05 -4.26 26.17
N TYR A 181 3.27 -4.48 25.70
CA TYR A 181 4.45 -4.68 26.55
C TYR A 181 5.23 -3.41 26.88
N SER A 182 4.96 -2.29 26.22
CA SER A 182 5.57 -0.98 26.55
C SER A 182 4.97 -0.31 27.79
N ASN A 183 3.91 -0.85 28.40
CA ASN A 183 3.32 -0.25 29.59
C ASN A 183 4.26 -0.34 30.81
N GLU A 184 4.18 0.64 31.72
CA GLU A 184 5.07 0.76 32.89
C GLU A 184 5.07 -0.46 33.82
N LYS A 185 3.97 -1.21 33.87
CA LYS A 185 3.86 -2.41 34.71
C LYS A 185 4.70 -3.57 34.17
N LEU A 186 4.76 -3.72 32.85
CA LEU A 186 5.50 -4.80 32.19
C LEU A 186 6.92 -4.37 31.80
N ASN A 187 7.14 -3.08 31.58
CA ASN A 187 8.41 -2.47 31.18
C ASN A 187 8.73 -1.25 32.05
N PRO A 188 9.03 -1.44 33.35
CA PRO A 188 9.24 -0.35 34.31
C PRO A 188 10.47 0.53 34.00
N ARG A 189 11.37 0.03 33.15
CA ARG A 189 12.55 0.77 32.69
C ARG A 189 12.32 1.57 31.41
N ASN A 190 11.13 1.47 30.82
CA ASN A 190 10.80 2.05 29.53
C ASN A 190 11.85 1.72 28.45
N LYS A 191 12.28 0.45 28.40
CA LYS A 191 13.28 -0.01 27.43
C LYS A 191 12.62 -0.13 26.06
N ASP A 192 13.27 0.38 25.02
CA ASP A 192 12.83 0.19 23.65
C ASP A 192 12.81 -1.31 23.31
N LEU A 193 11.67 -1.78 22.79
CA LEU A 193 11.47 -3.19 22.45
C LEU A 193 12.02 -3.47 21.04
N GLY A 194 13.27 -3.94 20.98
CA GLY A 194 13.88 -4.42 19.75
C GLY A 194 13.37 -5.79 19.30
N ALA A 195 13.80 -6.24 18.13
CA ALA A 195 13.41 -7.54 17.57
C ALA A 195 13.69 -8.72 18.52
N ASP A 196 14.84 -8.71 19.20
CA ASP A 196 15.24 -9.73 20.19
C ASP A 196 14.27 -9.82 21.37
N ASN A 197 13.61 -8.71 21.74
CA ASN A 197 12.57 -8.70 22.76
C ASN A 197 11.21 -9.08 22.17
N LEU A 198 10.90 -8.68 20.93
CA LEU A 198 9.61 -8.94 20.31
C LEU A 198 9.40 -10.41 19.95
N PHE A 199 10.42 -11.13 19.49
CA PHE A 199 10.28 -12.56 19.14
C PHE A 199 9.72 -13.43 20.28
N PRO A 200 10.30 -13.42 21.50
CA PRO A 200 9.76 -14.21 22.60
C PRO A 200 8.38 -13.72 23.06
N LEU A 201 8.11 -12.41 23.01
CA LEU A 201 6.79 -11.85 23.36
C LEU A 201 5.71 -12.29 22.37
N ILE A 202 5.98 -12.21 21.06
CA ILE A 202 5.08 -12.70 20.03
C ILE A 202 4.85 -14.21 20.23
N ALA A 203 5.90 -14.99 20.50
CA ALA A 203 5.77 -16.42 20.76
C ALA A 203 4.85 -16.72 21.96
N TYR A 204 4.98 -15.97 23.06
CA TYR A 204 4.09 -16.11 24.21
C TYR A 204 2.65 -15.76 23.90
N GLU A 205 2.40 -14.67 23.17
CA GLU A 205 1.03 -14.29 22.78
C GLU A 205 0.41 -15.30 21.82
N LEU A 206 1.19 -15.82 20.87
CA LEU A 206 0.76 -16.86 19.94
C LEU A 206 0.47 -18.20 20.64
N ALA A 207 1.13 -18.51 21.75
CA ALA A 207 0.82 -19.71 22.54
C ALA A 207 -0.61 -19.67 23.15
N HIS A 208 -1.23 -18.50 23.25
CA HIS A 208 -2.62 -18.33 23.67
C HIS A 208 -3.63 -18.39 22.51
N THR A 209 -3.16 -18.66 21.29
CA THR A 209 -3.98 -18.83 20.09
C THR A 209 -4.06 -20.30 19.68
N ASP A 210 -4.76 -20.56 18.58
CA ASP A 210 -4.76 -21.84 17.90
C ASP A 210 -3.84 -21.86 16.66
N ILE A 211 -2.88 -20.93 16.53
CA ILE A 211 -1.96 -20.90 15.39
C ILE A 211 -1.19 -22.21 15.29
N GLY A 212 -1.15 -22.76 14.07
CA GLY A 212 -0.58 -24.07 13.80
C GLY A 212 0.41 -24.05 12.64
N ALA A 213 1.16 -25.13 12.50
CA ALA A 213 2.07 -25.30 11.38
C ALA A 213 1.37 -25.15 9.99
N PRO A 214 0.10 -25.56 9.77
CA PRO A 214 -0.60 -25.29 8.51
C PRO A 214 -0.75 -23.81 8.14
N ASP A 215 -0.73 -22.90 9.12
CA ASP A 215 -0.86 -21.44 8.88
C ASP A 215 0.39 -20.82 8.25
N MET A 216 1.51 -21.57 8.21
CA MET A 216 2.76 -21.09 7.60
C MET A 216 2.62 -20.80 6.11
N ALA A 217 1.72 -21.46 5.39
CA ALA A 217 1.47 -21.15 3.99
C ALA A 217 0.89 -19.73 3.82
N ALA A 218 -0.02 -19.31 4.70
CA ALA A 218 -0.59 -17.98 4.70
C ALA A 218 0.46 -16.92 5.06
N LEU A 219 1.31 -17.24 6.04
CA LEU A 219 2.38 -16.36 6.51
C LEU A 219 3.48 -16.16 5.48
N MET A 220 3.91 -17.23 4.81
CA MET A 220 4.88 -17.12 3.73
C MET A 220 4.32 -16.39 2.52
N HIS A 221 3.05 -16.62 2.18
CA HIS A 221 2.40 -15.84 1.14
C HIS A 221 2.42 -14.34 1.48
N MET A 222 2.09 -13.96 2.71
CA MET A 222 2.15 -12.58 3.18
C MET A 222 3.58 -12.02 3.09
N TYR A 223 4.58 -12.80 3.49
CA TYR A 223 5.99 -12.37 3.45
C TYR A 223 6.49 -12.14 2.03
N ASP A 224 6.15 -13.03 1.10
CA ASP A 224 6.58 -12.98 -0.30
C ASP A 224 5.91 -11.85 -1.10
N HIS A 225 4.73 -11.39 -0.66
CA HIS A 225 3.91 -10.44 -1.42
C HIS A 225 3.70 -9.11 -0.69
N THR A 226 4.42 -8.82 0.40
CA THR A 226 4.40 -7.50 1.06
C THR A 226 5.78 -6.86 1.01
N ALA A 227 5.85 -5.54 1.19
CA ALA A 227 7.10 -4.78 1.16
C ALA A 227 7.25 -3.82 2.36
N GLY A 228 8.50 -3.47 2.69
CA GLY A 228 8.84 -2.54 3.77
C GLY A 228 8.34 -3.01 5.14
N ASP A 229 7.71 -2.11 5.91
CA ASP A 229 7.28 -2.37 7.29
C ASP A 229 6.33 -3.57 7.41
N THR A 230 5.48 -3.81 6.41
CA THR A 230 4.56 -4.96 6.42
C THR A 230 5.31 -6.27 6.26
N GLN A 231 6.33 -6.33 5.40
CA GLN A 231 7.19 -7.50 5.26
C GLN A 231 8.01 -7.72 6.53
N TYR A 232 8.54 -6.63 7.11
CA TYR A 232 9.24 -6.67 8.39
C TYR A 232 8.33 -7.20 9.51
N ALA A 233 7.11 -6.69 9.66
CA ALA A 233 6.13 -7.18 10.63
C ALA A 233 5.79 -8.67 10.41
N THR A 234 5.69 -9.10 9.16
CA THR A 234 5.48 -10.52 8.82
C THR A 234 6.68 -11.38 9.25
N SER A 235 7.91 -10.88 9.07
CA SER A 235 9.13 -11.55 9.53
C SER A 235 9.18 -11.69 11.06
N LEU A 236 8.67 -10.70 11.80
CA LEU A 236 8.54 -10.76 13.25
C LEU A 236 7.51 -11.81 13.67
N MET A 237 6.36 -11.88 12.98
CA MET A 237 5.34 -12.90 13.22
C MET A 237 5.88 -14.31 12.91
N PHE A 238 6.59 -14.49 11.78
CA PHE A 238 7.25 -15.76 11.43
C PHE A 238 8.24 -16.18 12.51
N SER A 239 9.08 -15.26 12.96
CA SER A 239 10.07 -15.52 14.00
C SER A 239 9.40 -15.87 15.32
N GLY A 240 8.30 -15.21 15.69
CA GLY A 240 7.49 -15.56 16.86
C GLY A 240 6.88 -16.96 16.77
N VAL A 241 6.32 -17.35 15.61
CA VAL A 241 5.81 -18.71 15.38
C VAL A 241 6.94 -19.74 15.52
N GLN A 242 8.09 -19.49 14.90
CA GLN A 242 9.24 -20.39 14.97
C GLN A 242 9.75 -20.55 16.41
N ASN A 243 9.86 -19.45 17.17
CA ASN A 243 10.26 -19.47 18.57
C ASN A 243 9.26 -20.23 19.45
N MET A 244 7.95 -20.05 19.19
CA MET A 244 6.90 -20.82 19.87
C MET A 244 7.06 -22.31 19.65
N PHE A 245 7.20 -22.77 18.38
CA PHE A 245 7.37 -24.19 18.07
C PHE A 245 8.68 -24.77 18.64
N ASN A 246 9.78 -24.02 18.62
CA ASN A 246 11.03 -24.46 19.23
C ASN A 246 10.87 -24.65 20.74
N ARG A 247 10.22 -23.72 21.45
CA ARG A 247 9.97 -23.86 22.89
C ARG A 247 9.02 -25.01 23.20
N LEU A 248 7.96 -25.20 22.41
CA LEU A 248 7.06 -26.36 22.56
C LEU A 248 7.82 -27.68 22.34
N SER A 249 8.76 -27.73 21.40
CA SER A 249 9.60 -28.93 21.21
C SER A 249 10.52 -29.19 22.40
N ALA A 250 11.16 -28.14 22.95
CA ALA A 250 11.97 -28.26 24.16
C ALA A 250 11.14 -28.78 25.34
N LEU A 251 9.96 -28.21 25.57
CA LEU A 251 9.02 -28.65 26.61
C LEU A 251 8.57 -30.10 26.42
N GLN A 252 8.30 -30.53 25.18
CA GLN A 252 7.93 -31.92 24.90
C GLN A 252 9.06 -32.89 25.28
N LYS A 253 10.34 -32.49 25.16
CA LYS A 253 11.48 -33.31 25.60
C LYS A 253 11.65 -33.30 27.12
N GLU A 254 11.41 -32.17 27.77
CA GLU A 254 11.41 -32.05 29.23
C GLU A 254 10.28 -32.88 29.87
N TYR A 255 9.13 -32.98 29.19
CA TYR A 255 7.91 -33.66 29.65
C TYR A 255 7.38 -34.67 28.62
N PRO A 256 8.08 -35.79 28.37
CA PRO A 256 7.79 -36.71 27.27
C PRO A 256 6.47 -37.48 27.39
N ASN A 257 5.88 -37.53 28.59
CA ASN A 257 4.63 -38.24 28.86
C ASN A 257 3.38 -37.35 28.71
N GLU A 258 3.57 -36.06 28.42
CA GLU A 258 2.47 -35.12 28.25
C GLU A 258 2.06 -35.01 26.79
N ASP A 259 0.75 -34.83 26.58
CA ASP A 259 0.20 -34.54 25.27
C ASP A 259 0.43 -33.08 24.83
N SER A 260 0.16 -32.79 23.56
CA SER A 260 0.40 -31.46 23.00
C SER A 260 -0.40 -30.33 23.67
N LEU A 261 -1.58 -30.61 24.24
CA LEU A 261 -2.38 -29.61 24.95
C LEU A 261 -1.78 -29.32 26.33
N GLN A 262 -1.28 -30.34 27.01
CA GLN A 262 -0.56 -30.20 28.26
C GLN A 262 0.77 -29.43 28.07
N ILE A 263 1.53 -29.74 27.02
CA ILE A 263 2.74 -28.99 26.65
C ILE A 263 2.43 -27.51 26.35
N LEU A 264 1.35 -27.24 25.60
CA LEU A 264 0.91 -25.87 25.35
C LEU A 264 0.49 -25.16 26.65
N ALA A 265 -0.20 -25.87 27.55
CA ALA A 265 -0.56 -25.33 28.86
C ALA A 265 0.67 -24.98 29.70
N ARG A 266 1.77 -25.74 29.60
CA ARG A 266 3.05 -25.38 30.24
C ARG A 266 3.62 -24.08 29.72
N MET A 267 3.68 -23.89 28.40
CA MET A 267 4.15 -22.62 27.83
C MET A 267 3.27 -21.42 28.26
N ARG A 268 1.96 -21.63 28.41
CA ARG A 268 1.04 -20.61 28.93
C ARG A 268 1.28 -20.31 30.43
N ILE A 269 1.68 -21.31 31.21
CA ILE A 269 2.09 -21.12 32.61
C ILE A 269 3.41 -20.33 32.65
N GLU A 270 4.40 -20.68 31.83
CA GLU A 270 5.65 -19.90 31.72
C GLU A 270 5.39 -18.44 31.39
N HIS A 271 4.47 -18.18 30.46
CA HIS A 271 4.06 -16.82 30.13
C HIS A 271 3.47 -16.09 31.35
N ARG A 272 2.60 -16.75 32.13
CA ARG A 272 2.02 -16.16 33.36
C ARG A 272 3.09 -15.87 34.42
N ASP A 273 4.04 -16.78 34.58
CA ASP A 273 5.13 -16.63 35.54
C ASP A 273 6.05 -15.48 35.12
N PHE A 274 6.36 -15.36 33.83
CA PHE A 274 7.06 -14.23 33.23
C PHE A 274 6.36 -12.89 33.54
N LEU A 275 5.05 -12.80 33.32
CA LEU A 275 4.26 -11.58 33.60
C LEU A 275 4.22 -11.22 35.09
N SER A 276 4.52 -12.17 35.97
CA SER A 276 4.52 -12.00 37.43
C SER A 276 5.88 -11.56 37.97
N THR A 277 6.92 -11.49 37.12
CA THR A 277 8.24 -11.00 37.54
C THR A 277 8.22 -9.47 37.74
N ASN A 278 9.14 -8.95 38.57
CA ASN A 278 9.23 -7.51 38.85
C ASN A 278 9.66 -6.67 37.62
N ASP A 279 10.29 -7.30 36.63
CA ASP A 279 10.75 -6.67 35.40
C ASP A 279 10.73 -7.71 34.28
N PRO A 280 9.54 -7.99 33.71
CA PRO A 280 9.36 -8.99 32.67
C PRO A 280 10.33 -8.77 31.50
N ILE A 281 10.37 -7.57 30.93
CA ILE A 281 11.23 -7.30 29.76
C ILE A 281 12.71 -7.58 30.03
N LYS A 282 13.22 -7.27 31.22
CA LYS A 282 14.60 -7.64 31.58
C LYS A 282 14.82 -9.15 31.63
N SER A 283 13.83 -9.93 32.07
CA SER A 283 13.95 -11.40 32.12
C SER A 283 14.09 -12.05 30.73
N LEU A 284 13.78 -11.31 29.65
CA LEU A 284 13.92 -11.76 28.25
C LEU A 284 15.28 -11.48 27.61
N GLU A 285 16.28 -10.96 28.34
CA GLU A 285 17.61 -10.67 27.77
C GLU A 285 18.34 -11.91 27.21
N GLY A 286 17.86 -13.13 27.52
CA GLY A 286 18.32 -14.39 26.92
C GLY A 286 17.34 -15.05 25.94
N GLY A 287 16.22 -14.41 25.62
CA GLY A 287 15.15 -14.99 24.79
C GLY A 287 14.46 -16.22 25.43
N LEU A 288 13.67 -16.93 24.62
CA LEU A 288 13.10 -18.22 25.04
C LEU A 288 14.20 -19.29 25.13
N GLN A 289 14.10 -20.14 26.16
CA GLN A 289 15.08 -21.18 26.42
C GLN A 289 14.80 -22.43 25.58
N PHE A 290 15.65 -22.70 24.60
CA PHE A 290 15.69 -23.95 23.84
C PHE A 290 17.09 -24.15 23.22
N LYS A 291 17.45 -25.40 22.90
CA LYS A 291 18.72 -25.78 22.27
C LYS A 291 18.56 -25.89 20.76
N GLU A 292 19.68 -25.97 20.03
CA GLU A 292 19.68 -26.14 18.57
C GLU A 292 18.91 -27.40 18.13
N GLU A 293 19.03 -28.48 18.89
CA GLU A 293 18.32 -29.75 18.66
C GLU A 293 16.79 -29.66 18.88
N ASP A 294 16.28 -28.59 19.48
CA ASP A 294 14.85 -28.32 19.67
C ASP A 294 14.24 -27.55 18.50
N ARG A 295 15.04 -27.16 17.50
CA ARG A 295 14.54 -26.41 16.36
C ARG A 295 13.59 -27.25 15.51
N VAL A 296 12.37 -26.75 15.34
CA VAL A 296 11.34 -27.39 14.53
C VAL A 296 11.48 -26.96 13.07
N ASN A 297 11.56 -27.92 12.15
CA ASN A 297 11.57 -27.62 10.73
C ASN A 297 10.15 -27.44 10.18
N LEU A 298 9.76 -26.18 9.92
CA LEU A 298 8.44 -25.83 9.37
C LEU A 298 8.37 -25.81 7.84
N THR A 299 9.48 -26.01 7.11
CA THR A 299 9.55 -25.92 5.63
C THR A 299 8.51 -26.78 4.90
N GLY A 300 8.15 -27.93 5.48
CA GLY A 300 7.12 -28.80 4.92
C GLY A 300 5.72 -28.17 4.85
N HIS A 301 5.47 -27.09 5.59
CA HIS A 301 4.16 -26.45 5.71
C HIS A 301 3.93 -25.26 4.77
N TYR A 302 4.99 -24.73 4.18
CA TYR A 302 4.91 -23.60 3.25
C TYR A 302 5.57 -23.91 1.90
N LYS A 303 5.43 -25.16 1.43
CA LYS A 303 5.78 -25.50 0.05
C LYS A 303 4.94 -24.69 -0.93
N GLN A 304 5.48 -24.40 -2.12
CA GLN A 304 4.83 -23.56 -3.12
C GLN A 304 3.37 -23.98 -3.42
N ASN A 305 3.09 -25.27 -3.52
CA ASN A 305 1.74 -25.77 -3.78
C ASN A 305 0.74 -25.45 -2.64
N LYS A 306 1.20 -25.40 -1.37
CA LYS A 306 0.37 -25.02 -0.23
C LYS A 306 0.14 -23.51 -0.19
N ILE A 307 1.16 -22.72 -0.51
CA ILE A 307 1.07 -21.26 -0.66
C ILE A 307 0.07 -20.92 -1.76
N THR A 308 0.20 -21.53 -2.95
CA THR A 308 -0.73 -21.34 -4.07
C THR A 308 -2.15 -21.78 -3.71
N ALA A 309 -2.35 -22.95 -3.09
CA ALA A 309 -3.69 -23.40 -2.70
C ALA A 309 -4.36 -22.45 -1.67
N PHE A 310 -3.58 -21.91 -0.73
CA PHE A 310 -4.07 -20.88 0.19
C PHE A 310 -4.46 -19.60 -0.55
N ALA A 311 -3.59 -19.14 -1.46
CA ALA A 311 -3.79 -17.91 -2.23
C ALA A 311 -5.04 -17.99 -3.12
N GLU A 312 -5.26 -19.12 -3.80
CA GLU A 312 -6.43 -19.36 -4.64
C GLU A 312 -7.73 -19.33 -3.82
N LYS A 313 -7.75 -19.99 -2.66
CA LYS A 313 -8.92 -20.02 -1.77
C LYS A 313 -9.30 -18.63 -1.24
N ASN A 314 -8.32 -17.77 -1.01
CA ASN A 314 -8.51 -16.44 -0.40
C ASN A 314 -8.24 -15.28 -1.38
N ARG A 315 -8.24 -15.57 -2.69
CA ARG A 315 -7.80 -14.68 -3.77
C ARG A 315 -8.38 -13.26 -3.68
N ASP A 316 -9.67 -13.16 -3.40
CA ASP A 316 -10.37 -11.86 -3.34
C ASP A 316 -9.91 -11.00 -2.15
N ALA A 317 -9.88 -11.59 -0.96
CA ALA A 317 -9.46 -10.91 0.27
C ALA A 317 -7.98 -10.53 0.23
N ILE A 318 -7.11 -11.46 -0.19
CA ILE A 318 -5.67 -11.23 -0.33
C ILE A 318 -5.41 -10.08 -1.30
N THR A 319 -6.00 -10.12 -2.49
CA THR A 319 -5.74 -9.09 -3.51
C THR A 319 -6.22 -7.72 -3.04
N ALA A 320 -7.37 -7.65 -2.37
CA ALA A 320 -7.87 -6.39 -1.81
C ALA A 320 -6.89 -5.79 -0.78
N ASN A 321 -6.39 -6.62 0.14
CA ASN A 321 -5.48 -6.19 1.18
C ASN A 321 -4.12 -5.79 0.61
N LEU A 322 -3.58 -6.56 -0.33
CA LEU A 322 -2.28 -6.28 -0.93
C LEU A 322 -2.29 -5.03 -1.81
N ILE A 323 -3.41 -4.71 -2.47
CA ILE A 323 -3.59 -3.41 -3.14
C ILE A 323 -3.37 -2.27 -2.14
N VAL A 324 -4.03 -2.32 -0.96
CA VAL A 324 -3.91 -1.28 0.07
C VAL A 324 -2.49 -1.22 0.65
N LEU A 325 -1.85 -2.37 0.86
CA LEU A 325 -0.53 -2.44 1.49
C LEU A 325 0.62 -2.02 0.56
N ASN A 326 0.53 -2.35 -0.73
CA ASN A 326 1.64 -2.21 -1.67
C ASN A 326 1.52 -1.03 -2.65
N THR A 327 0.49 -0.20 -2.52
CA THR A 327 0.36 1.06 -3.28
C THR A 327 0.42 2.26 -2.33
N LYS A 328 1.54 2.41 -1.63
CA LYS A 328 1.72 3.39 -0.53
C LYS A 328 1.37 4.83 -0.94
N GLU A 329 1.68 5.20 -2.17
CA GLU A 329 1.45 6.54 -2.72
C GLU A 329 0.05 6.71 -3.31
N ALA A 330 -0.75 5.66 -3.47
CA ALA A 330 -2.08 5.75 -4.06
C ALA A 330 -3.05 6.59 -3.21
N SER A 331 -3.95 7.30 -3.89
CA SER A 331 -5.11 7.96 -3.27
C SER A 331 -6.22 6.95 -2.96
N LEU A 332 -7.24 7.32 -2.19
CA LEU A 332 -8.40 6.45 -1.96
C LEU A 332 -9.14 6.10 -3.26
N GLU A 333 -9.21 7.02 -4.22
CA GLU A 333 -9.86 6.80 -5.51
C GLU A 333 -9.09 5.80 -6.38
N ASP A 334 -7.77 5.91 -6.36
CA ASP A 334 -6.86 4.98 -7.00
C ASP A 334 -7.02 3.56 -6.45
N ILE A 335 -7.08 3.42 -5.12
CA ILE A 335 -7.35 2.12 -4.48
C ILE A 335 -8.70 1.55 -4.93
N ASN A 336 -9.77 2.36 -4.89
CA ASN A 336 -11.10 1.92 -5.33
C ASN A 336 -11.13 1.51 -6.81
N THR A 337 -10.36 2.21 -7.64
CA THR A 337 -10.14 1.85 -9.05
C THR A 337 -9.50 0.47 -9.15
N LEU A 338 -8.39 0.22 -8.46
CA LEU A 338 -7.70 -1.07 -8.50
C LEU A 338 -8.59 -2.20 -7.98
N LEU A 339 -9.42 -1.95 -6.95
CA LEU A 339 -10.40 -2.90 -6.46
C LEU A 339 -11.48 -3.23 -7.51
N ALA A 340 -11.90 -2.27 -8.33
CA ALA A 340 -12.81 -2.54 -9.45
C ALA A 340 -12.16 -3.41 -10.52
N VAL A 341 -10.88 -3.17 -10.85
CA VAL A 341 -10.09 -4.01 -11.78
C VAL A 341 -9.95 -5.44 -11.24
N LYS A 342 -9.61 -5.59 -9.95
CA LYS A 342 -9.56 -6.88 -9.26
C LYS A 342 -10.85 -7.68 -9.47
N VAL A 343 -12.01 -7.08 -9.23
CA VAL A 343 -13.32 -7.76 -9.37
C VAL A 343 -13.51 -8.31 -10.78
N GLN A 344 -13.15 -7.55 -11.82
CA GLN A 344 -13.29 -8.03 -13.20
C GLN A 344 -12.30 -9.14 -13.53
N ILE A 345 -11.04 -9.05 -13.06
CA ILE A 345 -10.05 -10.11 -13.27
C ILE A 345 -10.49 -11.41 -12.58
N ILE A 346 -10.93 -11.35 -11.32
CA ILE A 346 -11.41 -12.53 -10.59
C ILE A 346 -12.61 -13.15 -11.29
N LYS A 347 -13.57 -12.32 -11.75
CA LYS A 347 -14.71 -12.79 -12.54
C LYS A 347 -14.27 -13.49 -13.82
N TYR A 348 -13.26 -12.97 -14.50
CA TYR A 348 -12.69 -13.58 -15.71
C TYR A 348 -12.01 -14.91 -15.40
N ILE A 349 -11.15 -14.98 -14.38
CA ILE A 349 -10.50 -16.23 -13.97
C ILE A 349 -11.53 -17.30 -13.60
N ASN A 350 -12.52 -16.96 -12.77
CA ASN A 350 -13.58 -17.88 -12.38
C ASN A 350 -14.35 -18.40 -13.61
N CYS A 351 -14.56 -17.56 -14.63
CA CYS A 351 -15.19 -17.98 -15.88
C CYS A 351 -14.36 -19.03 -16.63
N LEU A 352 -13.04 -18.89 -16.66
CA LEU A 352 -12.13 -19.86 -17.26
C LEU A 352 -12.09 -21.17 -16.46
N GLU A 353 -11.90 -21.08 -15.15
CA GLU A 353 -11.78 -22.24 -14.24
C GLU A 353 -13.07 -23.08 -14.18
N THR A 354 -14.24 -22.45 -14.28
CA THR A 354 -15.54 -23.15 -14.27
C THR A 354 -15.94 -23.75 -15.62
N ASN A 355 -15.29 -23.35 -16.72
CA ASN A 355 -15.59 -23.84 -18.06
C ASN A 355 -14.31 -24.31 -18.78
N PRO A 356 -13.54 -25.26 -18.20
CA PRO A 356 -12.32 -25.73 -18.84
C PRO A 356 -12.70 -26.55 -20.09
N PRO A 357 -11.96 -26.41 -21.20
CA PRO A 357 -12.12 -27.30 -22.34
C PRO A 357 -11.72 -28.73 -21.96
N GLU A 358 -12.40 -29.74 -22.49
CA GLU A 358 -12.11 -31.17 -22.20
C GLU A 358 -10.63 -31.54 -22.39
N LYS A 359 -9.95 -30.90 -23.35
CA LYS A 359 -8.51 -30.99 -23.57
C LYS A 359 -7.91 -29.59 -23.59
N PRO A 360 -7.37 -29.09 -22.47
CA PRO A 360 -6.73 -27.78 -22.37
C PRO A 360 -5.63 -27.60 -23.41
N LYS A 361 -5.89 -26.75 -24.41
CA LYS A 361 -4.88 -26.31 -25.37
C LYS A 361 -3.97 -25.28 -24.71
N ARG A 362 -2.75 -25.13 -25.25
CA ARG A 362 -1.79 -24.11 -24.80
C ARG A 362 -2.39 -22.71 -24.78
N THR A 363 -3.27 -22.37 -25.72
CA THR A 363 -3.96 -21.08 -25.75
C THR A 363 -4.84 -20.85 -24.53
N TYR A 364 -5.59 -21.84 -24.05
CA TYR A 364 -6.38 -21.73 -22.82
C TYR A 364 -5.47 -21.52 -21.60
N ILE A 365 -4.40 -22.34 -21.49
CA ILE A 365 -3.44 -22.25 -20.38
C ILE A 365 -2.80 -20.86 -20.34
N ASN A 366 -2.34 -20.34 -21.48
CA ASN A 366 -1.74 -19.01 -21.56
C ASN A 366 -2.70 -17.89 -21.13
N ARG A 367 -4.01 -18.01 -21.43
CA ARG A 367 -5.01 -17.01 -21.01
C ARG A 367 -5.25 -17.03 -19.51
N LEU A 368 -5.40 -18.23 -18.93
CA LEU A 368 -5.55 -18.40 -17.48
C LEU A 368 -4.30 -17.93 -16.73
N GLU A 369 -3.11 -18.25 -17.24
CA GLU A 369 -1.84 -17.80 -16.68
C GLU A 369 -1.75 -16.27 -16.74
N ALA A 370 -2.00 -15.64 -17.88
CA ALA A 370 -2.00 -14.18 -18.02
C ALA A 370 -2.99 -13.50 -17.07
N ALA A 371 -4.18 -14.09 -16.88
CA ALA A 371 -5.17 -13.57 -15.94
C ALA A 371 -4.70 -13.64 -14.48
N ASN A 372 -4.09 -14.76 -14.08
CA ASN A 372 -3.49 -14.89 -12.75
C ASN A 372 -2.31 -13.92 -12.57
N GLN A 373 -1.50 -13.69 -13.61
CA GLN A 373 -0.44 -12.69 -13.59
C GLN A 373 -0.98 -11.26 -13.43
N MET A 374 -2.17 -10.93 -13.96
CA MET A 374 -2.80 -9.63 -13.67
C MET A 374 -3.12 -9.46 -12.18
N LEU A 375 -3.52 -10.53 -11.48
CA LEU A 375 -3.72 -10.46 -10.02
C LEU A 375 -2.39 -10.31 -9.29
N ASP A 376 -1.36 -11.05 -9.68
CA ASP A 376 -0.02 -10.92 -9.11
C ASP A 376 0.52 -9.49 -9.26
N ILE A 377 0.28 -8.84 -10.41
CA ILE A 377 0.61 -7.42 -10.63
C ILE A 377 -0.14 -6.52 -9.62
N LEU A 378 -1.45 -6.71 -9.45
CA LEU A 378 -2.22 -5.94 -8.45
C LEU A 378 -1.74 -6.19 -7.03
N GLN A 379 -1.34 -7.42 -6.72
CA GLN A 379 -0.84 -7.83 -5.42
C GLN A 379 0.53 -7.23 -5.13
N LYS A 380 1.47 -7.24 -6.09
CA LYS A 380 2.80 -6.64 -5.93
C LYS A 380 2.75 -5.12 -5.77
N GLY A 381 1.73 -4.47 -6.33
CA GLY A 381 1.54 -3.03 -6.21
C GLY A 381 2.56 -2.25 -7.05
N GLY A 382 3.01 -1.12 -6.51
CA GLY A 382 3.84 -0.15 -7.24
C GLY A 382 3.05 1.10 -7.66
N THR A 383 3.64 1.89 -8.55
CA THR A 383 2.99 3.07 -9.13
C THR A 383 1.89 2.63 -10.09
N ILE A 384 0.73 3.29 -10.03
CA ILE A 384 -0.40 2.88 -10.87
C ILE A 384 -0.09 3.14 -12.34
N GLN A 385 0.51 4.28 -12.64
CA GLN A 385 0.74 4.73 -14.01
C GLN A 385 1.91 4.00 -14.68
N ASP A 386 3.01 3.77 -13.97
CA ASP A 386 4.24 3.25 -14.57
C ASP A 386 4.38 1.74 -14.39
N ASP A 387 3.88 1.17 -13.29
CA ASP A 387 4.03 -0.26 -13.01
C ASP A 387 2.75 -1.05 -13.34
N ILE A 388 1.63 -0.70 -12.70
CA ILE A 388 0.42 -1.54 -12.71
C ILE A 388 -0.29 -1.50 -14.07
N ILE A 389 -0.61 -0.30 -14.58
CA ILE A 389 -1.37 -0.16 -15.84
C ILE A 389 -0.62 -0.80 -17.03
N PRO A 390 0.68 -0.51 -17.25
CA PRO A 390 1.41 -1.09 -18.38
C PRO A 390 1.51 -2.61 -18.28
N ALA A 391 1.77 -3.14 -17.08
CA ALA A 391 1.87 -4.58 -16.87
C ALA A 391 0.52 -5.28 -17.09
N ILE A 392 -0.61 -4.73 -16.62
CA ILE A 392 -1.93 -5.30 -16.90
C ILE A 392 -2.26 -5.24 -18.40
N LYS A 393 -1.92 -4.13 -19.09
CA LYS A 393 -2.07 -4.04 -20.57
C LYS A 393 -1.27 -5.11 -21.30
N ALA A 394 -0.03 -5.39 -20.86
CA ALA A 394 0.78 -6.46 -21.44
C ALA A 394 0.11 -7.83 -21.29
N GLN A 395 -0.44 -8.15 -20.12
CA GLN A 395 -1.19 -9.39 -19.90
C GLN A 395 -2.49 -9.44 -20.73
N ALA A 396 -3.18 -8.31 -20.89
CA ALA A 396 -4.39 -8.23 -21.71
C ALA A 396 -4.08 -8.53 -23.19
N ASN A 397 -2.94 -8.06 -23.69
CA ASN A 397 -2.46 -8.37 -25.04
C ASN A 397 -2.15 -9.86 -25.22
N ILE A 398 -1.57 -10.51 -24.20
CA ILE A 398 -1.37 -11.97 -24.22
C ILE A 398 -2.72 -12.68 -24.35
N ILE A 399 -3.72 -12.27 -23.57
CA ILE A 399 -5.07 -12.86 -23.66
C ILE A 399 -5.67 -12.67 -25.07
N ALA A 400 -5.58 -11.45 -25.62
CA ALA A 400 -6.09 -11.12 -26.95
C ALA A 400 -5.46 -11.98 -28.06
N ASN A 401 -4.15 -12.22 -27.98
CA ASN A 401 -3.41 -13.00 -28.97
C ASN A 401 -3.64 -14.52 -28.86
N ASN A 402 -4.26 -15.00 -27.78
CA ASN A 402 -4.46 -16.42 -27.53
C ASN A 402 -5.89 -16.91 -27.85
N LYS A 403 -6.52 -16.34 -28.88
CA LYS A 403 -7.86 -16.72 -29.40
C LYS A 403 -8.94 -16.74 -28.30
N PRO A 404 -9.23 -15.58 -27.68
CA PRO A 404 -10.26 -15.45 -26.66
C PRO A 404 -11.65 -15.80 -27.22
N GLY A 405 -12.50 -16.41 -26.39
CA GLY A 405 -13.92 -16.57 -26.70
C GLY A 405 -14.71 -15.26 -26.60
N PHE A 406 -15.97 -15.27 -27.04
CA PHE A 406 -16.82 -14.05 -27.07
C PHE A 406 -16.98 -13.36 -25.71
N LYS A 407 -17.18 -14.13 -24.63
CA LYS A 407 -17.26 -13.57 -23.26
C LYS A 407 -15.95 -12.91 -22.83
N GLU A 408 -14.82 -13.44 -23.29
CA GLU A 408 -13.49 -12.92 -22.97
C GLU A 408 -13.20 -11.61 -23.73
N LEU A 409 -13.75 -11.44 -24.95
CA LEU A 409 -13.68 -10.18 -25.69
C LEU A 409 -14.38 -9.03 -24.93
N GLY A 410 -15.48 -9.31 -24.22
CA GLY A 410 -16.14 -8.33 -23.37
C GLY A 410 -15.25 -7.86 -22.21
N PHE A 411 -14.50 -8.76 -21.59
CA PHE A 411 -13.51 -8.43 -20.56
C PHE A 411 -12.36 -7.57 -21.12
N LEU A 412 -11.82 -7.94 -22.28
CA LEU A 412 -10.75 -7.17 -22.95
C LEU A 412 -11.21 -5.76 -23.32
N GLY A 413 -12.41 -5.63 -23.90
CA GLY A 413 -12.99 -4.32 -24.23
C GLY A 413 -13.21 -3.44 -23.00
N TRP A 414 -13.67 -4.03 -21.89
CA TRP A 414 -13.81 -3.33 -20.62
C TRP A 414 -12.45 -2.85 -20.07
N ILE A 415 -11.43 -3.72 -20.03
CA ILE A 415 -10.08 -3.35 -19.56
C ILE A 415 -9.49 -2.22 -20.40
N GLN A 416 -9.63 -2.29 -21.72
CA GLN A 416 -9.12 -1.27 -22.62
C GLN A 416 -9.80 0.08 -22.36
N SER A 417 -11.14 0.11 -22.33
CA SER A 417 -11.91 1.33 -22.02
C SER A 417 -11.59 1.88 -20.63
N PHE A 418 -11.39 1.00 -19.64
CA PHE A 418 -11.06 1.39 -18.28
C PHE A 418 -9.72 2.13 -18.20
N PHE A 419 -8.69 1.67 -18.93
CA PHE A 419 -7.38 2.33 -18.93
C PHE A 419 -7.26 3.51 -19.89
N ASP A 420 -8.19 3.66 -20.83
CA ASP A 420 -8.24 4.84 -21.69
C ASP A 420 -8.48 6.13 -20.90
N LYS A 421 -9.14 6.07 -19.74
CA LYS A 421 -9.33 7.23 -18.83
C LYS A 421 -8.03 7.72 -18.17
N TYR A 422 -6.98 6.88 -18.15
CA TYR A 422 -5.65 7.23 -17.62
C TYR A 422 -4.68 7.65 -18.72
N LYS A 423 -5.12 7.75 -19.98
CA LYS A 423 -4.30 8.40 -21.00
C LYS A 423 -4.05 9.84 -20.57
N PRO A 424 -2.82 10.36 -20.74
CA PRO A 424 -2.56 11.78 -20.54
C PRO A 424 -3.60 12.56 -21.33
N GLN A 425 -4.43 13.34 -20.64
CA GLN A 425 -5.26 14.32 -21.32
C GLN A 425 -4.28 15.31 -21.94
N ILE A 426 -4.17 15.28 -23.26
CA ILE A 426 -3.51 16.35 -24.00
C ILE A 426 -4.24 17.62 -23.56
N SER A 427 -3.55 18.51 -22.85
CA SER A 427 -4.17 19.72 -22.36
C SER A 427 -4.78 20.47 -23.54
N LYS A 428 -5.86 21.23 -23.32
CA LYS A 428 -6.49 21.98 -24.41
C LYS A 428 -5.47 22.87 -25.14
N GLU A 429 -4.54 23.47 -24.41
CA GLU A 429 -3.41 24.23 -24.96
C GLU A 429 -2.44 23.36 -25.77
N THR A 430 -2.13 22.14 -25.32
CA THR A 430 -1.28 21.20 -26.08
C THR A 430 -2.00 20.68 -27.33
N SER A 431 -3.32 20.50 -27.27
CA SER A 431 -4.15 20.08 -28.41
C SER A 431 -4.26 21.21 -29.43
N GLU A 432 -4.50 22.45 -28.98
CA GLU A 432 -4.51 23.64 -29.82
C GLU A 432 -3.11 23.90 -30.42
N THR A 433 -2.04 23.65 -29.66
CA THR A 433 -0.65 23.76 -30.17
C THR A 433 -0.34 22.67 -31.19
N LEU A 434 -0.79 21.43 -30.97
CA LEU A 434 -0.62 20.33 -31.93
C LEU A 434 -1.43 20.58 -33.21
N GLU A 435 -2.68 21.04 -33.10
CA GLU A 435 -3.51 21.43 -34.24
C GLU A 435 -2.92 22.62 -35.01
N ALA A 436 -2.32 23.59 -34.30
CA ALA A 436 -1.60 24.70 -34.92
C ALA A 436 -0.32 24.23 -35.63
N ILE A 437 0.44 23.31 -35.04
CA ILE A 437 1.62 22.71 -35.66
C ILE A 437 1.23 21.91 -36.90
N ASP A 438 0.20 21.07 -36.83
CA ASP A 438 -0.30 20.28 -37.97
C ASP A 438 -0.80 21.20 -39.10
N SER A 439 -1.48 22.30 -38.77
CA SER A 439 -1.88 23.32 -39.75
C SER A 439 -0.69 24.03 -40.42
N ILE A 440 0.40 24.26 -39.68
CA ILE A 440 1.65 24.84 -40.23
C ILE A 440 2.38 23.82 -41.12
N VAL A 441 2.38 22.54 -40.75
CA VAL A 441 3.02 21.48 -41.54
C VAL A 441 2.24 21.22 -42.84
N ASP A 442 0.91 21.23 -42.79
CA ASP A 442 0.08 21.04 -43.97
C ASP A 442 0.09 22.25 -44.92
N SER A 443 0.20 23.48 -44.39
CA SER A 443 0.40 24.67 -45.24
C SER A 443 1.76 24.67 -45.94
N LYS A 444 2.82 24.13 -45.30
CA LYS A 444 4.15 24.01 -45.92
C LYS A 444 4.28 22.86 -46.93
N LYS A 445 3.41 21.85 -46.91
CA LYS A 445 3.36 20.82 -47.96
C LYS A 445 2.91 21.36 -49.31
N GLY A 446 2.23 22.52 -49.34
CA GLY A 446 1.83 23.22 -50.56
C GLY A 446 2.89 24.16 -51.15
N GLU A 447 3.99 24.44 -50.42
CA GLU A 447 5.00 25.46 -50.77
C GLU A 447 6.39 24.86 -51.05
N LEU A 448 6.48 23.59 -51.47
CA LEU A 448 7.72 23.10 -52.08
C LEU A 448 7.77 23.54 -53.55
N PRO A 449 8.75 24.35 -53.96
CA PRO A 449 8.92 24.70 -55.36
C PRO A 449 9.31 23.46 -56.14
N VAL A 450 8.55 23.18 -57.19
CA VAL A 450 8.99 22.33 -58.29
C VAL A 450 9.95 23.17 -59.13
N GLU A 451 11.26 23.03 -58.91
CA GLU A 451 12.30 23.42 -59.87
C GLU A 451 13.25 22.22 -60.00
N GLU A 452 13.05 21.41 -61.04
CA GLU A 452 13.75 21.46 -62.33
C GLU A 452 15.21 20.97 -62.26
N LEU A 453 15.34 19.68 -62.61
CA LEU A 453 16.33 19.12 -63.53
C LEU A 453 17.48 20.06 -63.95
N ILE A 454 18.69 19.73 -63.50
CA ILE A 454 19.90 19.91 -64.32
C ILE A 454 20.51 18.53 -64.57
N SER A 455 20.32 18.06 -65.79
CA SER A 455 21.22 17.15 -66.51
C SER A 455 22.57 17.86 -66.68
N HIS A 456 23.74 17.24 -66.50
CA HIS A 456 24.36 16.27 -67.40
C HIS A 456 25.78 15.88 -66.86
N PRO A 457 26.58 15.01 -67.51
CA PRO A 457 27.26 13.87 -66.87
C PRO A 457 28.81 13.92 -66.93
N LEU A 458 29.43 12.79 -66.56
CA LEU A 458 30.83 12.35 -66.80
C LEU A 458 31.89 12.90 -65.84
N PHE A 459 32.45 12.05 -64.98
CA PHE A 459 33.78 11.45 -65.21
C PHE A 459 34.00 10.23 -64.30
N SER A 460 34.64 9.24 -64.91
CA SER A 460 34.98 7.90 -64.44
C SER A 460 36.22 7.87 -63.53
N ASP A 461 36.31 6.77 -62.76
CA ASP A 461 37.51 6.01 -62.39
C ASP A 461 38.69 6.73 -61.71
N ASN A 462 38.99 6.36 -60.45
CA ASN A 462 40.00 5.32 -60.17
C ASN A 462 40.37 5.20 -58.68
N GLN A 463 40.56 3.94 -58.26
CA GLN A 463 41.56 3.37 -57.33
C GLN A 463 41.55 3.78 -55.86
N GLU A 464 41.28 2.82 -54.96
CA GLU A 464 42.29 1.99 -54.24
C GLU A 464 43.24 2.85 -53.39
N ASP A 465 43.13 2.77 -52.06
CA ASP A 465 44.23 2.18 -51.28
C ASP A 465 43.82 1.81 -49.84
N GLU A 466 44.52 0.80 -49.34
CA GLU A 466 44.38 0.05 -48.11
C GLU A 466 44.72 0.86 -46.83
N GLY A 467 44.33 0.33 -45.66
CA GLY A 467 44.84 0.88 -44.40
C GLY A 467 44.19 0.35 -43.11
N THR A 468 44.45 -0.91 -42.80
CA THR A 468 44.27 -1.54 -41.47
C THR A 468 44.93 -0.75 -40.32
N HIS A 469 44.30 -0.67 -39.14
CA HIS A 469 44.86 -1.28 -37.91
C HIS A 469 43.95 -1.15 -36.66
N TYR A 470 44.01 -2.24 -35.89
CA TYR A 470 43.46 -2.53 -34.56
C TYR A 470 43.89 -1.54 -33.44
N VAL A 471 42.93 -1.16 -32.57
CA VAL A 471 42.76 -1.51 -31.12
C VAL A 471 44.03 -1.43 -30.23
N PRO A 472 43.98 -0.78 -29.04
CA PRO A 472 43.36 -1.36 -27.81
C PRO A 472 42.03 -0.73 -27.36
#